data_AF-A0A7W9TPM7-F1
#
_entry.id   AF-A0A7W9TPM7-F1
#
_cell.length_a   1.000
_cell.length_b   1.000
_cell.length_c   1.000
_cell.angle_alpha   90.00
_cell.angle_beta   90.00
_cell.angle_gamma   90.00
#
_symmetry.space_group_name_H-M   'P 1'
#
loop_
_entity.id
_entity.type
_entity.pdbx_description
1 polymer ?
#
loop_
_entity_poly.entity_id
_entity_poly.type
_entity_poly.pdbx_seq_one_letter_code
_entity_poly.pdbx_strand_id
1 'polypeptide(L)'
;MAESRPVRLAAAPSAEAADLLDDDGAMALALAQARLAAELGEVPVGAVVLDATGHLLATGHNRTILDRDPTAHAEVVALRAAARRLDNYRLTGARLFVTLEPCAMCLGAMFHARLAEIVYGAPDPKTGACGGVVDLSVQPRLNHHARVRGGVGAQACGDLLRDFFRARRAAGRAARAQAATAPASASFVPASSLPASAAPAAPATLTASAAPASFSEAPEADAPLLRNSLSMPKQKPASAAPASPAPHPASHPAAGGEHTHLVCADLDCGAHGVHEQPSGIYLISPSGAVADPAALDLAVERLRALGFRVAVDRTALAVHERFAGTDRQRLAAIQRALKQKHPVVMATRGGYGLSRLLPQIDWRAVADSGKTFIGQSDFTAFNLALLARTGAVSLAGPTAVFDFGGKKVDDLTQALFQETLSGELEILSFESPGADPVDARGILWGGNLAMVASLVGTPYLPDVQGGILFLEDVSEHPFRIERMLTQLWHAGVLEKQHAIVLGQFTDYRLAPHDNGYDLDAVVRWLRKTVRVPVITGLPYGHVKVKATLPVGALVGIATEDGMAHLVLREHGH
;
A
#
# COMPACT_ATOMS: atom_id res chain seq x y z
N MET A 1 21.02 36.94 -38.74
CA MET A 1 20.04 36.72 -39.83
C MET A 1 20.57 35.57 -40.67
N ALA A 2 19.97 34.40 -40.54
CA ALA A 2 20.25 33.25 -41.40
C ALA A 2 18.90 32.59 -41.66
N GLU A 3 18.43 32.71 -42.90
CA GLU A 3 17.13 32.32 -43.38
C GLU A 3 16.97 30.79 -43.35
N SER A 4 15.92 30.32 -42.69
CA SER A 4 15.47 28.93 -42.74
C SER A 4 14.85 28.66 -44.11
N ARG A 5 15.53 27.91 -44.98
CA ARG A 5 14.90 27.32 -46.18
C ARG A 5 13.83 26.31 -45.76
N PRO A 6 12.61 26.36 -46.29
CA PRO A 6 11.64 25.29 -46.11
C PRO A 6 12.07 24.08 -46.95
N VAL A 7 12.23 22.93 -46.31
CA VAL A 7 12.34 21.63 -46.99
C VAL A 7 10.95 21.30 -47.55
N ARG A 8 10.78 21.40 -48.86
CA ARG A 8 9.60 20.85 -49.55
C ARG A 8 9.69 19.32 -49.49
N LEU A 9 8.78 18.69 -48.76
CA LEU A 9 8.48 17.27 -48.95
C LEU A 9 8.00 17.06 -50.39
N ALA A 10 8.62 16.13 -51.09
CA ALA A 10 8.19 15.69 -52.41
C ALA A 10 6.76 15.16 -52.33
N ALA A 11 5.93 15.55 -53.29
CA ALA A 11 4.57 15.06 -53.42
C ALA A 11 4.58 13.54 -53.61
N ALA A 12 3.91 12.82 -52.71
CA ALA A 12 3.58 11.42 -52.89
C ALA A 12 2.68 11.26 -54.15
N PRO A 13 2.77 10.13 -54.87
CA PRO A 13 1.94 9.89 -56.04
C PRO A 13 0.46 9.91 -55.63
N SER A 14 -0.39 10.43 -56.52
CA SER A 14 -1.82 10.65 -56.31
C SER A 14 -2.54 9.37 -55.87
N ALA A 15 -2.85 9.28 -54.57
CA ALA A 15 -3.83 8.35 -54.05
C ALA A 15 -5.22 8.81 -54.50
N GLU A 16 -6.00 7.88 -55.03
CA GLU A 16 -7.36 8.12 -55.50
C GLU A 16 -8.24 8.66 -54.36
N ALA A 17 -9.24 9.48 -54.69
CA ALA A 17 -10.16 10.11 -53.73
C ALA A 17 -10.96 9.13 -52.84
N ALA A 18 -10.77 7.81 -53.02
CA ALA A 18 -11.43 6.73 -52.30
C ALA A 18 -10.82 6.40 -50.92
N ASP A 19 -9.60 6.85 -50.61
CA ASP A 19 -8.88 6.53 -49.37
C ASP A 19 -8.87 7.66 -48.31
N LEU A 20 -9.59 8.76 -48.56
CA LEU A 20 -9.71 9.87 -47.63
C LEU A 20 -10.81 9.60 -46.61
N LEU A 21 -10.46 9.65 -45.33
CA LEU A 21 -11.42 9.50 -44.24
C LEU A 21 -11.90 10.88 -43.77
N ASP A 22 -13.22 11.08 -43.82
CA ASP A 22 -13.87 12.14 -43.06
C ASP A 22 -13.92 11.78 -41.57
N ASP A 23 -14.47 12.68 -40.74
CA ASP A 23 -14.49 12.50 -39.29
C ASP A 23 -15.29 11.26 -38.87
N ASP A 24 -16.41 11.00 -39.55
CA ASP A 24 -17.28 9.87 -39.26
C ASP A 24 -16.63 8.55 -39.69
N GLY A 25 -15.99 8.51 -40.86
CA GLY A 25 -15.19 7.38 -41.32
C GLY A 25 -14.00 7.09 -40.41
N ALA A 26 -13.31 8.12 -39.94
CA ALA A 26 -12.20 7.98 -38.98
C ALA A 26 -12.68 7.45 -37.63
N MET A 27 -13.80 7.96 -37.11
CA MET A 27 -14.37 7.47 -35.84
C MET A 27 -14.95 6.07 -35.98
N ALA A 28 -15.54 5.72 -37.13
CA ALA A 28 -15.99 4.36 -37.43
C ALA A 28 -14.83 3.36 -37.42
N LEU A 29 -13.68 3.75 -37.99
CA LEU A 29 -12.47 2.94 -37.92
C LEU A 29 -11.90 2.83 -36.50
N ALA A 30 -11.94 3.91 -35.71
CA ALA A 30 -11.58 3.88 -34.30
C ALA A 30 -12.50 2.95 -33.48
N LEU A 31 -13.81 2.93 -33.78
CA LEU A 31 -14.77 1.99 -33.20
C LEU A 31 -14.46 0.54 -33.58
N ALA A 32 -14.03 0.28 -34.82
CA ALA A 32 -13.60 -1.06 -35.23
C ALA A 32 -12.38 -1.53 -34.40
N GLN A 33 -11.42 -0.64 -34.15
CA GLN A 33 -10.29 -0.93 -33.26
C GLN A 33 -10.72 -1.14 -31.80
N ALA A 34 -11.67 -0.36 -31.29
CA ALA A 34 -12.23 -0.54 -29.96
C ALA A 34 -12.90 -1.92 -29.78
N ARG A 35 -13.59 -2.41 -30.83
CA ARG A 35 -14.17 -3.78 -30.85
C ARG A 35 -13.08 -4.85 -30.81
N LEU A 36 -11.99 -4.66 -31.57
CA LEU A 36 -10.84 -5.56 -31.53
C LEU A 36 -10.19 -5.61 -30.14
N ALA A 37 -10.05 -4.47 -29.45
CA ALA A 37 -9.62 -4.47 -28.04
C ALA A 37 -10.57 -5.30 -27.16
N ALA A 38 -11.90 -5.14 -27.31
CA ALA A 38 -12.87 -5.91 -26.55
C ALA A 38 -12.72 -7.43 -26.76
N GLU A 39 -12.52 -7.85 -28.01
CA GLU A 39 -12.31 -9.25 -28.40
C GLU A 39 -11.02 -9.84 -27.79
N LEU A 40 -10.01 -9.00 -27.61
CA LEU A 40 -8.74 -9.34 -26.95
C LEU A 40 -8.80 -9.26 -25.42
N GLY A 41 -9.96 -8.93 -24.84
CA GLY A 41 -10.15 -8.80 -23.39
C GLY A 41 -9.68 -7.47 -22.80
N GLU A 42 -9.34 -6.51 -23.64
CA GLU A 42 -8.91 -5.15 -23.28
C GLU A 42 -10.11 -4.21 -23.08
N VAL A 43 -9.89 -3.09 -22.39
CA VAL A 43 -10.91 -2.03 -22.33
C VAL A 43 -11.14 -1.49 -23.76
N PRO A 44 -12.39 -1.41 -24.26
CA PRO A 44 -12.68 -1.15 -25.68
C PRO A 44 -12.49 0.32 -26.05
N VAL A 45 -11.23 0.72 -26.22
CA VAL A 45 -10.83 2.02 -26.74
C VAL A 45 -10.00 1.79 -27.99
N GLY A 46 -10.33 2.54 -29.04
CA GLY A 46 -9.63 2.51 -30.32
C GLY A 46 -9.29 3.92 -30.76
N ALA A 47 -8.21 4.05 -31.53
CA ALA A 47 -7.70 5.30 -32.04
C ALA A 47 -7.17 5.17 -33.46
N VAL A 48 -7.19 6.29 -34.17
CA VAL A 48 -6.74 6.42 -35.56
C VAL A 48 -5.95 7.72 -35.70
N VAL A 49 -4.86 7.70 -36.47
CA VAL A 49 -4.10 8.89 -36.83
C VAL A 49 -4.22 9.10 -38.34
N LEU A 50 -4.68 10.28 -38.75
CA LEU A 50 -4.71 10.72 -40.14
C LEU A 50 -3.64 11.78 -40.39
N ASP A 51 -3.12 11.84 -41.61
CA ASP A 51 -2.29 12.96 -42.04
C ASP A 51 -3.11 14.24 -42.29
N ALA A 52 -2.43 15.32 -42.68
CA ALA A 52 -3.08 16.61 -42.95
C ALA A 52 -4.04 16.59 -44.16
N THR A 53 -3.94 15.57 -45.02
CA THR A 53 -4.78 15.41 -46.21
C THR A 53 -6.00 14.51 -45.98
N GLY A 54 -6.00 13.74 -44.89
CA GLY A 54 -7.08 12.81 -44.53
C GLY A 54 -6.75 11.34 -44.78
N HIS A 55 -5.51 11.00 -45.16
CA HIS A 55 -5.10 9.60 -45.30
C HIS A 55 -4.77 8.96 -43.96
N LEU A 56 -5.09 7.68 -43.83
CA LEU A 56 -4.75 6.87 -42.66
C LEU A 56 -3.23 6.67 -42.53
N LEU A 57 -2.66 7.14 -41.42
CA LEU A 57 -1.28 6.86 -41.04
C LEU A 57 -1.17 5.60 -40.19
N ALA A 58 -2.02 5.46 -39.17
CA ALA A 58 -2.00 4.32 -38.27
C ALA A 58 -3.30 4.15 -37.51
N THR A 59 -3.51 2.93 -37.03
CA THR A 59 -4.59 2.56 -36.09
C THR A 59 -3.98 2.04 -34.79
N GLY A 60 -4.73 2.14 -33.70
CA GLY A 60 -4.36 1.58 -32.41
C GLY A 60 -5.59 1.22 -31.59
N HIS A 61 -5.42 0.29 -30.67
CA HIS A 61 -6.39 -0.08 -29.65
C HIS A 61 -5.65 -0.32 -28.34
N ASN A 62 -6.38 -0.31 -27.21
CA ASN A 62 -5.78 -0.61 -25.92
C ASN A 62 -5.13 -2.00 -25.94
N ARG A 63 -3.91 -2.11 -25.39
CA ARG A 63 -3.12 -3.34 -25.29
C ARG A 63 -2.43 -3.46 -23.93
N THR A 64 -2.99 -2.84 -22.88
CA THR A 64 -2.32 -2.73 -21.57
C THR A 64 -2.17 -4.09 -20.89
N ILE A 65 -3.13 -4.99 -21.06
CA ILE A 65 -3.10 -6.35 -20.53
C ILE A 65 -2.23 -7.24 -21.42
N LEU A 66 -2.45 -7.20 -22.74
CA LEU A 66 -1.77 -8.04 -23.73
C LEU A 66 -0.27 -7.80 -23.74
N ASP A 67 0.15 -6.54 -23.77
CA ASP A 67 1.56 -6.17 -23.85
C ASP A 67 2.22 -5.99 -22.48
N ARG A 68 1.42 -6.02 -21.39
CA ARG A 68 1.87 -5.69 -20.02
C ARG A 68 2.55 -4.31 -19.97
N ASP A 69 2.09 -3.40 -20.81
CA ASP A 69 2.58 -2.03 -20.92
C ASP A 69 1.52 -1.09 -20.36
N PRO A 70 1.74 -0.46 -19.19
CA PRO A 70 0.76 0.46 -18.59
C PRO A 70 0.51 1.71 -19.44
N THR A 71 1.34 1.97 -20.46
CA THR A 71 1.20 3.10 -21.38
C THR A 71 0.55 2.74 -22.72
N ALA A 72 0.25 1.46 -22.98
CA ALA A 72 -0.31 0.97 -24.25
C ALA A 72 -1.81 1.27 -24.41
N HIS A 73 -2.19 2.53 -24.17
CA HIS A 73 -3.49 3.07 -24.52
C HIS A 73 -3.61 3.21 -26.05
N ALA A 74 -4.82 3.13 -26.57
CA ALA A 74 -5.10 3.18 -28.00
C ALA A 74 -4.40 4.34 -28.71
N GLU A 75 -4.39 5.53 -28.10
CA GLU A 75 -3.77 6.73 -28.64
C GLU A 75 -2.25 6.60 -28.70
N VAL A 76 -1.62 6.08 -27.65
CA VAL A 76 -0.16 5.88 -27.60
C VAL A 76 0.26 4.80 -28.61
N VAL A 77 -0.53 3.73 -28.74
CA VAL A 77 -0.29 2.66 -29.74
C VAL A 77 -0.37 3.24 -31.16
N ALA A 78 -1.40 4.03 -31.46
CA ALA A 78 -1.58 4.66 -32.77
C ALA A 78 -0.47 5.68 -33.07
N LEU A 79 -0.09 6.52 -32.09
CA LEU A 79 1.01 7.48 -32.23
C LEU A 79 2.35 6.78 -32.50
N ARG A 80 2.67 5.70 -31.76
CA ARG A 80 3.90 4.92 -31.97
C ARG A 80 3.93 4.30 -33.36
N ALA A 81 2.81 3.75 -33.83
CA ALA A 81 2.70 3.17 -35.16
C ALA A 81 2.85 4.23 -36.26
N ALA A 82 2.21 5.39 -36.12
CA ALA A 82 2.33 6.52 -37.05
C ALA A 82 3.78 7.05 -37.10
N ALA A 83 4.41 7.22 -35.94
CA ALA A 83 5.79 7.70 -35.84
C ALA A 83 6.79 6.75 -36.51
N ARG A 84 6.61 5.44 -36.35
CA ARG A 84 7.41 4.42 -37.05
C ARG A 84 7.19 4.45 -38.55
N ARG A 85 5.94 4.63 -39.01
CA ARG A 85 5.62 4.71 -40.45
C ARG A 85 6.26 5.93 -41.12
N LEU A 86 6.32 7.06 -40.41
CA LEU A 86 6.89 8.30 -40.91
C LEU A 86 8.38 8.48 -40.59
N ASP A 87 8.98 7.53 -39.87
CA ASP A 87 10.33 7.63 -39.29
C ASP A 87 10.57 8.97 -38.56
N ASN A 88 9.54 9.44 -37.83
CA ASN A 88 9.57 10.72 -37.14
C ASN A 88 8.63 10.72 -35.93
N TYR A 89 9.15 11.16 -34.77
CA TYR A 89 8.38 11.29 -33.54
C TYR A 89 7.40 12.47 -33.55
N ARG A 90 7.60 13.45 -34.46
CA ARG A 90 6.68 14.57 -34.68
C ARG A 90 5.77 14.27 -35.85
N LEU A 91 4.47 14.28 -35.58
CA LEU A 91 3.38 14.05 -36.51
C LEU A 91 2.70 15.40 -36.83
N THR A 92 3.48 16.42 -37.16
CA THR A 92 2.98 17.78 -37.37
C THR A 92 1.95 17.82 -38.50
N GLY A 93 0.79 18.43 -38.23
CA GLY A 93 -0.34 18.47 -39.17
C GLY A 93 -1.29 17.28 -39.08
N ALA A 94 -0.91 16.20 -38.40
CA ALA A 94 -1.75 15.02 -38.24
C ALA A 94 -2.90 15.26 -37.25
N ARG A 95 -3.97 14.48 -37.43
CA ARG A 95 -5.19 14.51 -36.64
C ARG A 95 -5.38 13.15 -35.99
N LEU A 96 -5.72 13.10 -34.71
CA LEU A 96 -6.00 11.84 -34.00
C LEU A 96 -7.47 11.76 -33.63
N PHE A 97 -8.08 10.61 -33.90
CA PHE A 97 -9.44 10.26 -33.52
C PHE A 97 -9.39 9.15 -32.49
N VAL A 98 -10.15 9.26 -31.39
CA VAL A 98 -10.21 8.26 -30.33
C VAL A 98 -11.64 8.08 -29.82
N THR A 99 -12.04 6.85 -29.51
CA THR A 99 -13.44 6.59 -29.10
C THR A 99 -13.80 7.16 -27.74
N LEU A 100 -12.83 7.40 -26.86
CA LEU A 100 -13.02 7.93 -25.51
C LEU A 100 -12.16 9.19 -25.31
N GLU A 101 -12.63 10.14 -24.50
CA GLU A 101 -11.85 11.32 -24.12
C GLU A 101 -10.47 10.90 -23.56
N PRO A 102 -9.37 11.47 -24.09
CA PRO A 102 -8.02 11.04 -23.72
C PRO A 102 -7.65 11.47 -22.30
N CYS A 103 -6.90 10.61 -21.60
CA CYS A 103 -6.35 10.94 -20.29
C CYS A 103 -5.12 11.87 -20.40
N ALA A 104 -4.65 12.38 -19.25
CA ALA A 104 -3.53 13.32 -19.20
C ALA A 104 -2.24 12.79 -19.85
N MET A 105 -1.95 11.49 -19.72
CA MET A 105 -0.81 10.84 -20.36
C MET A 105 -0.93 10.87 -21.89
N CYS A 106 -2.06 10.41 -22.45
CA CYS A 106 -2.29 10.38 -23.88
C CYS A 106 -2.25 11.78 -24.47
N LEU A 107 -2.88 12.75 -23.79
CA LEU A 107 -2.88 14.14 -24.25
C LEU A 107 -1.47 14.74 -24.25
N GLY A 108 -0.67 14.49 -23.22
CA GLY A 108 0.73 14.87 -23.19
C GLY A 108 1.52 14.28 -24.35
N ALA A 109 1.32 12.99 -24.65
CA ALA A 109 1.96 12.32 -25.80
C ALA A 109 1.57 12.98 -27.14
N MET A 110 0.30 13.35 -27.32
CA MET A 110 -0.18 14.07 -28.51
C MET A 110 0.46 15.45 -28.66
N PHE A 111 0.64 16.19 -27.55
CA PHE A 111 1.34 17.49 -27.57
C PHE A 111 2.82 17.35 -27.90
N HIS A 112 3.49 16.31 -27.38
CA HIS A 112 4.87 15.99 -27.75
C HIS A 112 5.00 15.57 -29.22
N ALA A 113 4.00 14.87 -29.75
CA ALA A 113 3.90 14.49 -31.15
C ALA A 113 3.51 15.67 -32.07
N ARG A 114 3.13 16.83 -31.53
CA ARG A 114 2.75 18.04 -32.30
C ARG A 114 1.55 17.83 -33.23
N LEU A 115 0.55 17.05 -32.78
CA LEU A 115 -0.70 16.88 -33.54
C LEU A 115 -1.41 18.22 -33.74
N ALA A 116 -2.03 18.41 -34.90
CA ALA A 116 -2.82 19.60 -35.19
C ALA A 116 -4.21 19.56 -34.52
N GLU A 117 -4.82 18.37 -34.48
CA GLU A 117 -6.17 18.19 -33.93
C GLU A 117 -6.32 16.85 -33.19
N ILE A 118 -7.12 16.89 -32.13
CA ILE A 118 -7.53 15.75 -31.32
C ILE A 118 -9.05 15.71 -31.32
N VAL A 119 -9.61 14.61 -31.80
CA VAL A 119 -11.04 14.39 -31.92
C VAL A 119 -11.41 13.18 -31.06
N TYR A 120 -12.38 13.33 -30.15
CA TYR A 120 -12.82 12.23 -29.31
C TYR A 120 -14.32 11.99 -29.36
N GLY A 121 -14.72 10.74 -29.14
CA GLY A 121 -16.13 10.33 -29.13
C GLY A 121 -16.83 10.62 -27.82
N ALA A 122 -16.82 9.66 -26.91
CA ALA A 122 -17.50 9.77 -25.63
C ALA A 122 -16.67 10.58 -24.61
N PRO A 123 -17.30 11.42 -23.76
CA PRO A 123 -16.60 12.06 -22.64
C PRO A 123 -16.17 11.03 -21.59
N ASP A 124 -15.10 11.32 -20.85
CA ASP A 124 -14.64 10.51 -19.72
C ASP A 124 -14.60 11.34 -18.43
N PRO A 125 -15.67 11.31 -17.61
CA PRO A 125 -15.73 12.06 -16.35
C PRO A 125 -14.78 11.51 -15.28
N LYS A 126 -14.11 10.37 -15.50
CA LYS A 126 -13.23 9.73 -14.50
C LYS A 126 -11.75 10.01 -14.76
N THR A 127 -11.32 10.06 -16.01
CA THR A 127 -9.89 10.26 -16.33
C THR A 127 -9.62 11.24 -17.47
N GLY A 128 -10.66 11.76 -18.13
CA GLY A 128 -10.56 12.66 -19.28
C GLY A 128 -9.85 13.98 -18.95
N ALA A 129 -8.96 14.39 -19.84
CA ALA A 129 -8.11 15.58 -19.69
C ALA A 129 -8.44 16.72 -20.67
N CYS A 130 -9.61 16.68 -21.31
CA CYS A 130 -10.12 17.70 -22.23
C CYS A 130 -11.39 18.38 -21.68
N GLY A 131 -11.52 18.46 -20.35
CA GLY A 131 -12.69 19.04 -19.67
C GLY A 131 -13.44 18.05 -18.77
N GLY A 132 -13.11 16.75 -18.78
CA GLY A 132 -13.66 15.77 -17.85
C GLY A 132 -13.22 16.00 -16.39
N VAL A 133 -11.99 15.62 -16.05
CA VAL A 133 -11.40 15.83 -14.71
C VAL A 133 -10.55 17.08 -14.66
N VAL A 134 -9.81 17.32 -15.74
CA VAL A 134 -8.95 18.48 -15.94
C VAL A 134 -9.05 18.88 -17.40
N ASP A 135 -8.80 20.16 -17.70
CA ASP A 135 -8.65 20.60 -19.08
C ASP A 135 -7.20 21.04 -19.32
N LEU A 136 -6.39 20.11 -19.81
CA LEU A 136 -5.01 20.37 -20.21
C LEU A 136 -4.95 20.99 -21.61
N SER A 137 -6.02 20.91 -22.40
CA SER A 137 -6.06 21.47 -23.76
C SER A 137 -6.05 23.00 -23.76
N VAL A 138 -6.51 23.62 -22.67
CA VAL A 138 -6.56 25.07 -22.50
C VAL A 138 -5.50 25.62 -21.56
N GLN A 139 -4.55 24.80 -21.07
CA GLN A 139 -3.54 25.24 -20.08
C GLN A 139 -2.42 26.07 -20.73
N PRO A 140 -2.37 27.41 -20.56
CA PRO A 140 -1.44 28.29 -21.28
C PRO A 140 0.05 28.06 -20.98
N ARG A 141 0.38 27.33 -19.89
CA ARG A 141 1.77 27.02 -19.52
C ARG A 141 2.35 25.84 -20.31
N LEU A 142 1.56 25.13 -21.12
CA LEU A 142 2.04 24.01 -21.92
C LEU A 142 2.53 24.48 -23.30
N ASN A 143 3.65 23.91 -23.75
CA ASN A 143 4.40 24.41 -24.92
C ASN A 143 3.72 24.18 -26.29
N HIS A 144 2.58 23.48 -26.35
CA HIS A 144 1.89 23.18 -27.61
C HIS A 144 0.41 22.85 -27.35
N HIS A 145 -0.47 23.38 -28.19
CA HIS A 145 -1.91 23.14 -28.14
C HIS A 145 -2.39 22.58 -29.47
N ALA A 146 -3.05 21.42 -29.43
CA ALA A 146 -3.83 20.92 -30.56
C ALA A 146 -5.25 21.47 -30.46
N ARG A 147 -5.94 21.63 -31.58
CA ARG A 147 -7.39 21.88 -31.56
C ARG A 147 -8.08 20.63 -30.99
N VAL A 148 -8.95 20.79 -30.00
CA VAL A 148 -9.68 19.66 -29.40
C VAL A 148 -11.15 19.76 -29.75
N ARG A 149 -11.75 18.63 -30.15
CA ARG A 149 -13.18 18.52 -30.41
C ARG A 149 -13.73 17.18 -29.90
N GLY A 150 -14.67 17.26 -28.97
CA GLY A 150 -15.41 16.10 -28.47
C GLY A 150 -16.73 15.87 -29.21
N GLY A 151 -17.34 14.72 -28.99
CA GLY A 151 -18.72 14.44 -29.36
C GLY A 151 -18.92 13.66 -30.66
N VAL A 152 -17.86 13.37 -31.43
CA VAL A 152 -17.98 12.68 -32.73
C VAL A 152 -18.30 11.21 -32.51
N GLY A 153 -19.49 10.75 -32.91
CA GLY A 153 -19.93 9.38 -32.65
C GLY A 153 -20.10 9.03 -31.16
N ALA A 154 -20.28 10.03 -30.28
CA ALA A 154 -20.27 9.88 -28.83
C ALA A 154 -21.20 8.78 -28.29
N GLN A 155 -22.40 8.65 -28.86
CA GLN A 155 -23.37 7.63 -28.46
C GLN A 155 -22.82 6.22 -28.69
N ALA A 156 -22.39 5.92 -29.92
CA ALA A 156 -21.86 4.61 -30.28
C ALA A 156 -20.60 4.25 -29.48
N CYS A 157 -19.71 5.22 -29.28
CA CYS A 157 -18.51 5.07 -28.46
C CYS A 157 -18.83 4.78 -26.99
N GLY A 158 -19.79 5.53 -26.42
CA GLY A 158 -20.20 5.38 -25.03
C GLY A 158 -21.01 4.11 -24.78
N ASP A 159 -21.82 3.66 -25.76
CA ASP A 159 -22.56 2.39 -25.69
C ASP A 159 -21.60 1.21 -25.64
N LEU A 160 -20.61 1.15 -26.55
CA LEU A 160 -19.62 0.07 -26.58
C LEU A 160 -18.89 -0.09 -25.23
N LEU A 161 -18.43 1.02 -24.64
CA LEU A 161 -17.73 1.00 -23.36
C LEU A 161 -18.66 0.56 -22.20
N ARG A 162 -19.90 1.07 -22.17
CA ARG A 162 -20.89 0.71 -21.15
C ARG A 162 -21.29 -0.76 -21.23
N ASP A 163 -21.47 -1.28 -22.43
CA ASP A 163 -21.85 -2.67 -22.68
C ASP A 163 -20.74 -3.63 -22.28
N PHE A 164 -19.49 -3.32 -22.60
CA PHE A 164 -18.33 -4.10 -22.14
C PHE A 164 -18.27 -4.23 -20.62
N PHE A 165 -18.36 -3.12 -19.88
CA PHE A 165 -18.35 -3.18 -18.42
C PHE A 165 -19.62 -3.80 -17.83
N ARG A 166 -20.77 -3.68 -18.50
CA ARG A 166 -22.01 -4.37 -18.10
C ARG A 166 -21.85 -5.88 -18.23
N ALA A 167 -21.33 -6.36 -19.36
CA ALA A 167 -21.04 -7.78 -19.60
C ALA A 167 -20.02 -8.32 -18.58
N ARG A 168 -18.93 -7.58 -18.30
CA ARG A 168 -17.92 -7.98 -17.32
C ARG A 168 -18.46 -8.03 -15.89
N ARG A 169 -19.31 -7.09 -15.48
CA ARG A 169 -20.02 -7.13 -14.19
C ARG A 169 -20.97 -8.32 -14.11
N ALA A 170 -21.70 -8.62 -15.19
CA ALA A 170 -22.60 -9.77 -15.24
C ALA A 170 -21.83 -11.10 -15.17
N ALA A 171 -20.75 -11.25 -15.93
CA ALA A 171 -19.86 -12.40 -15.89
C ALA A 171 -19.21 -12.58 -14.51
N GLY A 172 -18.77 -11.49 -13.87
CA GLY A 172 -18.26 -11.52 -12.50
C GLY A 172 -19.29 -11.99 -11.48
N ARG A 173 -20.56 -11.56 -11.61
CA ARG A 173 -21.66 -12.06 -10.76
C ARG A 173 -21.97 -13.54 -11.02
N ALA A 174 -22.00 -13.96 -12.29
CA ALA A 174 -22.24 -15.36 -12.67
C ALA A 174 -21.12 -16.28 -12.18
N ALA A 175 -19.85 -15.89 -12.32
CA ALA A 175 -18.70 -16.64 -11.83
C ALA A 175 -18.71 -16.76 -10.29
N ARG A 176 -19.09 -15.70 -9.58
CA ARG A 176 -19.27 -15.75 -8.11
C ARG A 176 -20.43 -16.66 -7.70
N ALA A 177 -21.56 -16.62 -8.40
CA ALA A 177 -22.71 -17.49 -8.14
C ALA A 177 -22.41 -18.98 -8.46
N GLN A 178 -21.63 -19.25 -9.51
CA GLN A 178 -21.17 -20.61 -9.84
C GLN A 178 -20.11 -21.11 -8.85
N ALA A 179 -19.19 -20.26 -8.40
CA ALA A 179 -18.24 -20.62 -7.34
C ALA A 179 -18.93 -20.90 -5.99
N ALA A 180 -20.08 -20.25 -5.72
CA ALA A 180 -20.88 -20.47 -4.52
C ALA A 180 -21.76 -21.74 -4.57
N THR A 181 -22.02 -22.29 -5.76
CA THR A 181 -22.90 -23.46 -5.96
C THR A 181 -22.15 -24.73 -6.36
N ALA A 182 -20.84 -24.65 -6.61
CA ALA A 182 -20.02 -25.81 -6.94
C ALA A 182 -19.79 -26.71 -5.71
N PRO A 183 -20.20 -27.99 -5.74
CA PRO A 183 -19.88 -28.93 -4.66
C PRO A 183 -18.36 -29.11 -4.57
N ALA A 184 -17.85 -29.16 -3.34
CA ALA A 184 -16.44 -29.36 -3.03
C ALA A 184 -15.98 -30.79 -3.37
N SER A 185 -15.87 -31.11 -4.66
CA SER A 185 -15.26 -32.36 -5.12
C SER A 185 -14.75 -32.21 -6.56
N ALA A 186 -13.54 -31.66 -6.71
CA ALA A 186 -12.71 -31.92 -7.88
C ALA A 186 -11.25 -31.76 -7.49
N SER A 187 -10.55 -32.89 -7.49
CA SER A 187 -9.13 -33.05 -7.24
C SER A 187 -8.31 -32.14 -8.17
N PHE A 188 -7.48 -31.29 -7.58
CA PHE A 188 -6.52 -30.48 -8.31
C PHE A 188 -5.48 -31.40 -8.98
N VAL A 189 -5.53 -31.47 -10.31
CA VAL A 189 -4.48 -32.09 -11.13
C VAL A 189 -3.48 -30.99 -11.49
N PRO A 190 -2.19 -31.10 -11.12
CA PRO A 190 -1.21 -30.08 -11.44
C PRO A 190 -0.94 -30.05 -12.94
N ALA A 191 -0.92 -28.85 -13.51
CA ALA A 191 -0.47 -28.60 -14.88
C ALA A 191 1.06 -28.79 -14.97
N SER A 192 1.49 -30.05 -15.11
CA SER A 192 2.85 -30.41 -15.49
C SER A 192 2.83 -31.41 -16.65
N SER A 193 2.43 -30.95 -17.84
CA SER A 193 2.72 -31.64 -19.11
C SER A 193 2.30 -30.82 -20.32
N LEU A 194 3.15 -29.88 -20.75
CA LEU A 194 3.28 -29.53 -22.17
C LEU A 194 4.77 -29.33 -22.51
N PRO A 195 5.21 -29.77 -23.71
CA PRO A 195 6.60 -30.10 -23.98
C PRO A 195 7.48 -28.88 -24.30
N ALA A 196 8.78 -29.06 -24.06
CA ALA A 196 9.84 -28.11 -24.35
C ALA A 196 9.92 -27.76 -25.84
N SER A 197 10.05 -26.46 -26.14
CA SER A 197 10.38 -25.95 -27.48
C SER A 197 11.28 -24.72 -27.38
N ALA A 198 12.55 -24.96 -27.74
CA ALA A 198 13.54 -24.07 -28.35
C ALA A 198 13.77 -22.65 -27.77
N ALA A 199 14.93 -22.50 -27.12
CA ALA A 199 15.60 -21.23 -26.89
C ALA A 199 16.01 -20.54 -28.21
N PRO A 200 16.23 -19.21 -28.18
CA PRO A 200 17.34 -18.64 -28.91
C PRO A 200 18.28 -17.80 -28.04
N ALA A 201 19.56 -18.16 -28.19
CA ALA A 201 20.82 -17.42 -28.14
C ALA A 201 20.89 -16.03 -27.47
N ALA A 202 21.88 -15.92 -26.58
CA ALA A 202 22.48 -14.67 -26.11
C ALA A 202 23.19 -13.88 -27.24
N PRO A 203 23.37 -12.56 -27.07
CA PRO A 203 24.57 -11.86 -27.51
C PRO A 203 25.37 -11.43 -26.26
N ALA A 204 26.59 -11.92 -26.12
CA ALA A 204 27.83 -11.33 -26.65
C ALA A 204 28.41 -10.26 -25.71
N THR A 205 29.50 -10.71 -25.07
CA THR A 205 30.53 -9.97 -24.34
C THR A 205 30.94 -8.64 -24.97
N LEU A 206 30.99 -7.59 -24.16
CA LEU A 206 31.92 -6.47 -24.36
C LEU A 206 32.91 -6.45 -23.20
N THR A 207 34.14 -6.78 -23.56
CA THR A 207 35.36 -6.63 -22.77
C THR A 207 35.77 -5.15 -22.74
N ALA A 208 36.06 -4.61 -21.55
CA ALA A 208 37.02 -3.52 -21.40
C ALA A 208 37.73 -3.66 -20.04
N SER A 209 38.95 -4.15 -20.14
CA SER A 209 40.00 -4.15 -19.11
C SER A 209 40.50 -2.74 -18.88
N ALA A 210 40.74 -2.37 -17.61
CA ALA A 210 41.96 -1.73 -17.10
C ALA A 210 41.67 -0.85 -15.87
N ALA A 211 41.94 -1.38 -14.68
CA ALA A 211 42.54 -0.60 -13.59
C ALA A 211 44.07 -0.63 -13.80
N PRO A 212 44.88 0.33 -13.28
CA PRO A 212 45.05 0.44 -11.83
C PRO A 212 45.34 1.86 -11.31
N ALA A 213 45.14 2.09 -10.00
CA ALA A 213 46.16 2.67 -9.12
C ALA A 213 45.63 2.76 -7.68
N SER A 214 46.35 2.05 -6.81
CA SER A 214 46.33 2.07 -5.35
C SER A 214 46.90 3.36 -4.75
N PHE A 215 46.37 3.80 -3.62
CA PHE A 215 47.04 4.59 -2.56
C PHE A 215 46.32 4.25 -1.24
N SER A 216 46.84 3.30 -0.44
CA SER A 216 47.78 3.42 0.70
C SER A 216 47.27 4.24 1.89
N GLU A 217 47.17 3.57 3.03
CA GLU A 217 46.77 4.06 4.36
C GLU A 217 47.82 4.96 5.07
N ALA A 218 47.29 5.67 6.08
CA ALA A 218 47.89 6.14 7.34
C ALA A 218 48.58 7.54 7.37
N PRO A 219 48.67 8.24 8.54
CA PRO A 219 48.37 7.80 9.92
C PRO A 219 47.55 8.78 10.79
N GLU A 220 47.21 8.27 12.00
CA GLU A 220 46.71 8.97 13.18
C GLU A 220 47.65 10.09 13.69
N ALA A 221 47.07 11.11 14.33
CA ALA A 221 47.74 11.98 15.28
C ALA A 221 46.77 12.47 16.40
N ASP A 222 47.13 12.11 17.63
CA ASP A 222 46.83 12.68 18.97
C ASP A 222 46.65 14.21 19.01
N ALA A 223 45.96 14.91 19.93
CA ALA A 223 45.24 14.72 21.21
C ALA A 223 44.61 16.13 21.56
N PRO A 224 44.09 16.49 22.78
CA PRO A 224 43.78 15.74 23.99
C PRO A 224 42.36 15.97 24.58
N LEU A 225 42.02 15.07 25.49
CA LEU A 225 40.89 15.10 26.43
C LEU A 225 41.09 16.15 27.54
N LEU A 226 40.08 16.98 27.78
CA LEU A 226 39.91 17.69 29.05
C LEU A 226 38.93 16.94 29.93
N ARG A 227 39.49 16.16 30.87
CA ARG A 227 38.81 15.71 32.09
C ARG A 227 38.64 16.91 33.01
N ASN A 228 37.44 17.10 33.56
CA ASN A 228 37.32 17.72 34.88
C ASN A 228 36.38 16.88 35.75
N SER A 229 37.01 16.30 36.76
CA SER A 229 36.42 15.55 37.85
C SER A 229 35.93 16.53 38.91
N LEU A 230 34.67 16.43 39.34
CA LEU A 230 34.25 16.86 40.68
C LEU A 230 33.25 15.86 41.25
N SER A 231 33.68 15.20 42.31
CA SER A 231 32.92 14.25 43.12
C SER A 231 32.06 14.96 44.16
N MET A 232 30.78 14.54 44.24
CA MET A 232 29.91 14.37 45.43
C MET A 232 29.57 15.60 46.34
N PRO A 233 28.32 15.73 46.84
CA PRO A 233 27.76 14.78 47.81
C PRO A 233 26.30 14.35 47.61
N LYS A 234 26.00 13.17 48.16
CA LYS A 234 24.65 12.64 48.41
C LYS A 234 23.92 13.53 49.42
N GLN A 235 22.69 13.92 49.10
CA GLN A 235 21.70 14.34 50.10
C GLN A 235 20.36 13.64 49.83
N LYS A 236 19.89 12.92 50.86
CA LYS A 236 18.52 12.41 51.02
C LYS A 236 17.55 13.59 51.20
N PRO A 237 16.30 13.46 50.77
CA PRO A 237 15.19 14.03 51.54
C PRO A 237 14.28 12.95 52.13
N ALA A 238 13.71 13.33 53.26
CA ALA A 238 12.95 12.53 54.19
C ALA A 238 11.50 12.29 53.76
N SER A 239 10.88 11.31 54.43
CA SER A 239 9.48 10.93 54.33
C SER A 239 8.52 12.02 54.85
N ALA A 240 7.35 12.13 54.23
CA ALA A 240 6.12 12.52 54.91
C ALA A 240 4.94 11.76 54.29
N ALA A 241 4.12 11.16 55.16
CA ALA A 241 2.98 10.29 54.88
C ALA A 241 1.68 11.10 54.69
N PRO A 242 0.55 10.46 54.30
CA PRO A 242 -0.55 11.09 53.57
C PRO A 242 -1.66 11.67 54.46
N ALA A 243 -2.47 12.57 53.90
CA ALA A 243 -3.72 13.04 54.50
C ALA A 243 -4.92 12.37 53.81
N SER A 244 -5.79 11.75 54.61
CA SER A 244 -7.06 11.12 54.21
C SER A 244 -8.21 12.13 54.02
N PRO A 245 -9.27 11.79 53.26
CA PRO A 245 -10.45 12.61 53.02
C PRO A 245 -11.66 12.21 53.88
N ALA A 246 -12.67 13.08 53.97
CA ALA A 246 -14.04 12.80 54.44
C ALA A 246 -15.00 13.93 53.98
N PRO A 247 -16.35 13.76 53.96
CA PRO A 247 -17.19 12.57 53.70
C PRO A 247 -18.34 12.82 52.66
N HIS A 248 -19.10 11.74 52.38
CA HIS A 248 -20.25 11.57 51.44
C HIS A 248 -21.50 12.46 51.68
N PRO A 249 -22.54 12.39 50.80
CA PRO A 249 -23.61 11.37 51.00
C PRO A 249 -24.11 10.63 49.72
N ALA A 250 -24.50 9.36 49.94
CA ALA A 250 -25.62 8.53 49.42
C ALA A 250 -26.50 9.04 48.23
N SER A 251 -27.13 8.26 47.34
CA SER A 251 -27.40 6.80 47.19
C SER A 251 -28.32 6.54 45.95
N HIS A 252 -28.10 5.39 45.27
CA HIS A 252 -29.04 4.49 44.52
C HIS A 252 -29.12 4.55 42.98
N PRO A 253 -29.47 3.42 42.29
CA PRO A 253 -29.14 2.00 42.54
C PRO A 253 -28.46 1.34 41.32
N ALA A 254 -27.89 0.15 41.54
CA ALA A 254 -27.28 -0.70 40.52
C ALA A 254 -28.32 -1.37 39.63
N ALA A 255 -28.12 -1.31 38.31
CA ALA A 255 -28.74 -2.21 37.34
C ALA A 255 -27.66 -3.19 36.86
N GLY A 256 -27.71 -4.42 37.35
CA GLY A 256 -27.00 -5.54 36.74
C GLY A 256 -27.68 -5.90 35.44
N GLY A 257 -27.01 -5.66 34.32
CA GLY A 257 -27.38 -6.22 33.02
C GLY A 257 -26.64 -7.52 32.83
N GLU A 258 -27.31 -8.64 33.04
CA GLU A 258 -26.85 -9.96 32.62
C GLU A 258 -26.74 -9.97 31.08
N HIS A 259 -25.57 -10.32 30.56
CA HIS A 259 -25.39 -10.65 29.15
C HIS A 259 -26.16 -11.93 28.84
N THR A 260 -27.39 -11.78 28.33
CA THR A 260 -28.17 -12.87 27.78
C THR A 260 -27.73 -13.08 26.33
N HIS A 261 -27.10 -14.23 26.07
CA HIS A 261 -26.97 -14.75 24.71
C HIS A 261 -28.39 -15.02 24.18
N LEU A 262 -28.86 -14.21 23.24
CA LEU A 262 -30.00 -14.56 22.40
C LEU A 262 -29.58 -15.73 21.51
N VAL A 263 -29.78 -16.94 22.04
CA VAL A 263 -29.78 -18.16 21.24
C VAL A 263 -31.00 -18.07 20.33
N CYS A 264 -30.75 -17.88 19.03
CA CYS A 264 -31.78 -18.02 18.01
C CYS A 264 -32.34 -19.46 18.09
N ALA A 265 -33.62 -19.59 18.41
CA ALA A 265 -34.32 -20.86 18.53
C ALA A 265 -34.88 -21.37 17.20
N ASP A 266 -34.18 -21.12 16.10
CA ASP A 266 -34.54 -21.62 14.77
C ASP A 266 -33.56 -22.71 14.35
N LEU A 267 -34.04 -23.95 14.36
CA LEU A 267 -33.30 -25.17 13.99
C LEU A 267 -33.03 -25.30 12.47
N ASP A 268 -33.01 -24.19 11.72
CA ASP A 268 -32.84 -24.20 10.25
C ASP A 268 -32.03 -23.01 9.68
N CYS A 269 -31.24 -22.30 10.50
CA CYS A 269 -30.30 -21.30 9.98
C CYS A 269 -29.00 -21.95 9.44
N GLY A 270 -29.08 -22.50 8.24
CA GLY A 270 -27.92 -23.00 7.50
C GLY A 270 -27.02 -21.84 7.02
N ALA A 271 -25.94 -21.57 7.76
CA ALA A 271 -24.59 -21.17 7.28
C ALA A 271 -23.83 -20.33 8.34
N HIS A 272 -23.50 -20.92 9.49
CA HIS A 272 -22.36 -20.45 10.27
C HIS A 272 -21.10 -21.06 9.63
N GLY A 273 -20.35 -20.26 8.87
CA GLY A 273 -19.01 -20.66 8.43
C GLY A 273 -18.20 -21.00 9.68
N VAL A 274 -17.68 -22.22 9.77
CA VAL A 274 -16.85 -22.63 10.90
C VAL A 274 -15.53 -21.87 10.78
N HIS A 275 -15.37 -20.81 11.56
CA HIS A 275 -14.12 -20.07 11.68
C HIS A 275 -13.12 -20.92 12.46
N GLU A 276 -12.16 -21.54 11.77
CA GLU A 276 -11.17 -22.40 12.41
C GLU A 276 -9.91 -21.60 12.76
N GLN A 277 -9.62 -21.47 14.06
CA GLN A 277 -8.41 -20.80 14.56
C GLN A 277 -7.14 -21.47 13.98
N PRO A 278 -6.14 -20.70 13.52
CA PRO A 278 -4.91 -21.26 12.98
C PRO A 278 -4.23 -22.18 14.00
N SER A 279 -3.87 -23.38 13.55
CA SER A 279 -3.48 -24.46 14.46
C SER A 279 -2.06 -24.34 15.08
N GLY A 280 -1.29 -23.30 14.78
CA GLY A 280 -0.01 -23.08 15.44
C GLY A 280 0.80 -21.87 15.00
N ILE A 281 1.80 -21.54 15.83
CA ILE A 281 2.62 -20.34 15.76
C ILE A 281 4.10 -20.74 15.79
N TYR A 282 4.90 -20.14 14.90
CA TYR A 282 6.36 -20.22 14.92
C TYR A 282 6.99 -18.90 15.37
N LEU A 283 7.76 -18.92 16.46
CA LEU A 283 8.37 -17.73 17.03
C LEU A 283 9.77 -17.48 16.45
N ILE A 284 10.02 -16.26 15.96
CA ILE A 284 11.32 -15.79 15.47
C ILE A 284 11.74 -14.48 16.13
N SER A 285 13.06 -14.25 16.24
CA SER A 285 13.63 -13.00 16.79
C SER A 285 14.43 -12.25 15.72
N PRO A 286 13.78 -11.47 14.83
CA PRO A 286 14.49 -10.84 13.71
C PRO A 286 15.09 -9.46 14.07
N SER A 287 14.76 -8.94 15.25
CA SER A 287 15.11 -7.59 15.73
C SER A 287 16.12 -7.64 16.89
N GLY A 288 15.76 -7.04 18.05
CA GLY A 288 16.61 -6.99 19.23
C GLY A 288 16.61 -8.29 20.04
N ALA A 289 17.68 -8.52 20.79
CA ALA A 289 17.80 -9.68 21.68
C ALA A 289 16.67 -9.72 22.73
N VAL A 290 16.17 -10.92 23.01
CA VAL A 290 15.27 -11.18 24.14
C VAL A 290 16.11 -11.05 25.42
N ALA A 291 15.77 -10.08 26.27
CA ALA A 291 16.54 -9.79 27.48
C ALA A 291 16.33 -10.83 28.58
N ASP A 292 15.10 -11.34 28.70
CA ASP A 292 14.70 -12.35 29.67
C ASP A 292 14.18 -13.60 28.95
N PRO A 293 14.98 -14.68 28.87
CA PRO A 293 14.53 -15.95 28.31
C PRO A 293 13.27 -16.51 28.96
N ALA A 294 13.08 -16.31 30.27
CA ALA A 294 11.92 -16.84 31.00
C ALA A 294 10.60 -16.20 30.51
N ALA A 295 10.65 -14.94 30.06
CA ALA A 295 9.50 -14.28 29.46
C ALA A 295 9.09 -14.94 28.13
N LEU A 296 10.05 -15.45 27.34
CA LEU A 296 9.73 -16.20 26.13
C LEU A 296 9.12 -17.57 26.46
N ASP A 297 9.63 -18.26 27.47
CA ASP A 297 9.06 -19.54 27.93
C ASP A 297 7.62 -19.37 28.41
N LEU A 298 7.36 -18.31 29.19
CA LEU A 298 6.02 -17.95 29.66
C LEU A 298 5.08 -17.60 28.50
N ALA A 299 5.58 -16.89 27.49
CA ALA A 299 4.82 -16.60 26.28
C ALA A 299 4.43 -17.88 25.54
N VAL A 300 5.33 -18.85 25.43
CA VAL A 300 5.07 -20.17 24.81
C VAL A 300 4.00 -20.93 25.59
N GLU A 301 4.08 -20.96 26.92
CA GLU A 301 3.09 -21.60 27.78
C GLU A 301 1.71 -21.00 27.58
N ARG A 302 1.60 -19.67 27.61
CA ARG A 302 0.32 -18.97 27.47
C ARG A 302 -0.27 -19.11 26.08
N LEU A 303 0.53 -18.97 25.03
CA LEU A 303 0.05 -19.22 23.65
C LEU A 303 -0.43 -20.66 23.47
N ARG A 304 0.19 -21.65 24.13
CA ARG A 304 -0.32 -23.03 24.14
C ARG A 304 -1.63 -23.17 24.91
N ALA A 305 -1.79 -22.44 26.01
CA ALA A 305 -3.06 -22.39 26.75
C ALA A 305 -4.21 -21.80 25.91
N LEU A 306 -3.91 -20.98 24.90
CA LEU A 306 -4.87 -20.48 23.90
C LEU A 306 -5.16 -21.47 22.75
N GLY A 307 -4.66 -22.71 22.84
CA GLY A 307 -4.91 -23.76 21.84
C GLY A 307 -3.91 -23.80 20.68
N PHE A 308 -2.91 -22.92 20.63
CA PHE A 308 -1.91 -22.93 19.57
C PHE A 308 -0.83 -24.00 19.80
N ARG A 309 -0.44 -24.72 18.73
CA ARG A 309 0.85 -25.43 18.73
C ARG A 309 1.97 -24.41 18.53
N VAL A 310 2.85 -24.29 19.52
CA VAL A 310 3.94 -23.30 19.49
C VAL A 310 5.30 -23.97 19.33
N ALA A 311 6.06 -23.53 18.33
CA ALA A 311 7.46 -23.87 18.12
C ALA A 311 8.32 -22.60 18.07
N VAL A 312 9.55 -22.69 18.59
CA VAL A 312 10.48 -21.56 18.70
C VAL A 312 11.67 -21.82 17.78
N ASP A 313 12.08 -20.80 17.02
CA ASP A 313 13.30 -20.91 16.22
C ASP A 313 14.51 -21.13 17.15
N ARG A 314 15.40 -22.05 16.75
CA ARG A 314 16.58 -22.42 17.53
C ARG A 314 17.54 -21.25 17.83
N THR A 315 17.44 -20.14 17.10
CA THR A 315 18.23 -18.92 17.31
C THR A 315 17.44 -17.79 17.99
N ALA A 316 16.20 -18.02 18.44
CA ALA A 316 15.35 -16.98 19.01
C ALA A 316 15.94 -16.30 20.27
N LEU A 317 16.77 -17.01 21.02
CA LEU A 317 17.48 -16.50 22.20
C LEU A 317 18.97 -16.19 21.92
N ALA A 318 19.40 -16.25 20.66
CA ALA A 318 20.77 -15.87 20.33
C ALA A 318 20.99 -14.39 20.65
N VAL A 319 22.21 -14.05 21.07
CA VAL A 319 22.59 -12.67 21.37
C VAL A 319 23.85 -12.35 20.60
N HIS A 320 23.83 -11.24 19.86
CA HIS A 320 24.99 -10.66 19.23
C HIS A 320 24.87 -9.14 19.37
N GLU A 321 25.68 -8.56 20.25
CA GLU A 321 25.53 -7.16 20.67
C GLU A 321 24.09 -6.92 21.18
N ARG A 322 23.36 -5.95 20.63
CA ARG A 322 21.95 -5.68 20.94
C ARG A 322 20.95 -6.57 20.16
N PHE A 323 21.43 -7.33 19.17
CA PHE A 323 20.61 -8.07 18.22
C PHE A 323 20.34 -9.49 18.68
N ALA A 324 19.23 -10.08 18.22
CA ALA A 324 18.88 -11.47 18.47
C ALA A 324 19.71 -12.44 17.60
N GLY A 325 21.03 -12.42 17.77
CA GLY A 325 22.00 -13.12 16.93
C GLY A 325 22.50 -12.26 15.76
N THR A 326 23.47 -12.79 15.03
CA THR A 326 24.07 -12.14 13.83
C THR A 326 23.03 -11.95 12.73
N ASP A 327 23.30 -11.05 11.78
CA ASP A 327 22.41 -10.81 10.62
C ASP A 327 22.13 -12.11 9.85
N ARG A 328 23.14 -12.95 9.68
CA ARG A 328 23.01 -14.28 9.05
C ARG A 328 22.07 -15.20 9.83
N GLN A 329 22.15 -15.22 11.15
CA GLN A 329 21.27 -16.05 11.99
C GLN A 329 19.82 -15.57 11.92
N ARG A 330 19.59 -14.26 12.02
CA ARG A 330 18.25 -13.66 11.95
C ARG A 330 17.61 -13.85 10.58
N LEU A 331 18.36 -13.64 9.49
CA LEU A 331 17.90 -13.94 8.12
C LEU A 331 17.57 -15.43 7.94
N ALA A 332 18.44 -16.32 8.43
CA ALA A 332 18.22 -17.75 8.34
C ALA A 332 17.00 -18.20 9.18
N ALA A 333 16.64 -17.49 10.25
CA ALA A 333 15.42 -17.74 11.01
C ALA A 333 14.17 -17.43 10.19
N ILE A 334 14.15 -16.33 9.42
CA ILE A 334 13.07 -16.01 8.48
C ILE A 334 12.95 -17.12 7.43
N GLN A 335 14.06 -17.54 6.82
CA GLN A 335 14.06 -18.63 5.82
C GLN A 335 13.58 -19.98 6.40
N ARG A 336 13.93 -20.28 7.65
CA ARG A 336 13.42 -21.47 8.35
C ARG A 336 11.92 -21.35 8.61
N ALA A 337 11.43 -20.17 9.00
CA ALA A 337 10.02 -19.91 9.24
C ALA A 337 9.17 -20.25 8.01
N LEU A 338 9.64 -19.93 6.79
CA LEU A 338 8.95 -20.27 5.54
C LEU A 338 8.71 -21.78 5.37
N LYS A 339 9.60 -22.61 5.92
CA LYS A 339 9.55 -24.08 5.82
C LYS A 339 8.78 -24.74 6.96
N GLN A 340 8.32 -23.98 7.95
CA GLN A 340 7.58 -24.53 9.09
C GLN A 340 6.16 -24.92 8.68
N LYS A 341 5.59 -25.92 9.36
CA LYS A 341 4.18 -26.30 9.18
C LYS A 341 3.20 -25.32 9.81
N HIS A 342 3.68 -24.42 10.66
CA HIS A 342 2.84 -23.45 11.36
C HIS A 342 2.42 -22.32 10.40
N PRO A 343 1.12 -21.98 10.32
CA PRO A 343 0.61 -20.93 9.44
C PRO A 343 0.97 -19.52 9.93
N VAL A 344 1.17 -19.32 11.23
CA VAL A 344 1.52 -18.03 11.81
C VAL A 344 3.00 -17.97 12.15
N VAL A 345 3.67 -16.87 11.78
CA VAL A 345 5.04 -16.54 12.17
C VAL A 345 5.01 -15.27 13.00
N MET A 346 5.39 -15.36 14.26
CA MET A 346 5.27 -14.26 15.22
C MET A 346 6.65 -13.80 15.70
N ALA A 347 6.85 -12.48 15.70
CA ALA A 347 8.02 -11.87 16.29
C ALA A 347 8.02 -12.05 17.83
N THR A 348 9.14 -12.46 18.39
CA THR A 348 9.30 -12.53 19.84
C THR A 348 9.21 -11.15 20.48
N ARG A 349 9.83 -10.15 19.85
CA ARG A 349 9.81 -8.74 20.25
C ARG A 349 10.22 -7.84 19.09
N GLY A 350 9.98 -6.54 19.22
CA GLY A 350 10.61 -5.49 18.42
C GLY A 350 12.03 -5.15 18.88
N GLY A 351 12.42 -3.88 18.81
CA GLY A 351 13.72 -3.39 19.23
C GLY A 351 14.42 -2.61 18.12
N TYR A 352 15.56 -3.10 17.65
CA TYR A 352 16.27 -2.52 16.52
C TYR A 352 17.09 -3.61 15.83
N GLY A 353 17.07 -3.64 14.50
CA GLY A 353 17.97 -4.46 13.71
C GLY A 353 17.34 -5.15 12.51
N LEU A 354 16.01 -5.12 12.39
CA LEU A 354 15.32 -5.70 11.24
C LEU A 354 15.68 -4.97 9.94
N SER A 355 15.80 -3.65 9.96
CA SER A 355 16.12 -2.84 8.76
C SER A 355 17.41 -3.26 8.06
N ARG A 356 18.38 -3.85 8.79
CA ARG A 356 19.63 -4.41 8.23
C ARG A 356 19.39 -5.60 7.30
N LEU A 357 18.26 -6.28 7.46
CA LEU A 357 17.95 -7.52 6.77
C LEU A 357 17.13 -7.30 5.49
N LEU A 358 16.44 -6.15 5.34
CA LEU A 358 15.47 -5.94 4.26
C LEU A 358 16.00 -6.25 2.84
N PRO A 359 17.24 -5.88 2.48
CA PRO A 359 17.80 -6.21 1.15
C PRO A 359 18.11 -7.69 0.92
N GLN A 360 18.21 -8.47 1.99
CA GLN A 360 18.61 -9.88 1.95
C GLN A 360 17.42 -10.83 2.08
N ILE A 361 16.24 -10.32 2.44
CA ILE A 361 15.01 -11.11 2.54
C ILE A 361 14.47 -11.37 1.13
N ASP A 362 14.20 -12.63 0.83
CA ASP A 362 13.46 -13.03 -0.36
C ASP A 362 11.97 -12.77 -0.14
N TRP A 363 11.55 -11.55 -0.46
CA TRP A 363 10.17 -11.10 -0.25
C TRP A 363 9.14 -11.92 -1.03
N ARG A 364 9.51 -12.41 -2.23
CA ARG A 364 8.61 -13.25 -3.01
C ARG A 364 8.41 -14.60 -2.32
N ALA A 365 9.46 -15.23 -1.82
CA ALA A 365 9.33 -16.46 -1.05
C ALA A 365 8.55 -16.26 0.26
N VAL A 366 8.67 -15.09 0.89
CA VAL A 366 7.85 -14.72 2.07
C VAL A 366 6.36 -14.69 1.69
N ALA A 367 6.00 -13.99 0.62
CA ALA A 367 4.61 -13.91 0.15
C ALA A 367 4.07 -15.27 -0.33
N ASP A 368 4.85 -15.99 -1.15
CA ASP A 368 4.48 -17.29 -1.72
C ASP A 368 4.33 -18.39 -0.62
N SER A 369 4.85 -18.16 0.59
CA SER A 369 4.67 -19.09 1.71
C SER A 369 3.23 -19.18 2.23
N GLY A 370 2.39 -18.19 1.93
CA GLY A 370 1.00 -18.11 2.42
C GLY A 370 0.89 -17.97 3.95
N LYS A 371 1.98 -17.61 4.64
CA LYS A 371 2.02 -17.49 6.10
C LYS A 371 1.56 -16.12 6.56
N THR A 372 0.91 -16.10 7.72
CA THR A 372 0.56 -14.86 8.42
C THR A 372 1.74 -14.43 9.30
N PHE A 373 2.40 -13.33 8.92
CA PHE A 373 3.47 -12.72 9.72
C PHE A 373 2.89 -11.69 10.67
N ILE A 374 3.28 -11.71 11.94
CA ILE A 374 2.81 -10.76 12.95
C ILE A 374 3.94 -10.21 13.83
N GLY A 375 3.88 -8.91 14.10
CA GLY A 375 4.71 -8.24 15.09
C GLY A 375 4.37 -6.75 15.23
N GLN A 376 5.19 -6.04 16.01
CA GLN A 376 5.03 -4.61 16.33
C GLN A 376 6.39 -3.91 16.32
N SER A 377 6.39 -2.56 16.34
CA SER A 377 7.58 -1.73 16.60
C SER A 377 8.57 -1.87 15.45
N ASP A 378 9.82 -2.28 15.68
CA ASP A 378 10.82 -2.57 14.62
C ASP A 378 10.29 -3.52 13.54
N PHE A 379 9.35 -4.42 13.88
CA PHE A 379 8.72 -5.32 12.91
C PHE A 379 7.81 -4.61 11.89
N THR A 380 7.44 -3.35 12.13
CA THR A 380 6.77 -2.50 11.13
C THR A 380 7.56 -2.44 9.83
N ALA A 381 8.90 -2.43 9.87
CA ALA A 381 9.69 -2.45 8.65
C ALA A 381 9.54 -3.75 7.84
N PHE A 382 9.23 -4.89 8.48
CA PHE A 382 8.93 -6.14 7.79
C PHE A 382 7.58 -6.04 7.08
N ASN A 383 6.56 -5.60 7.82
CA ASN A 383 5.19 -5.51 7.34
C ASN A 383 5.10 -4.57 6.12
N LEU A 384 5.73 -3.40 6.21
CA LEU A 384 5.74 -2.42 5.12
C LEU A 384 6.56 -2.88 3.93
N ALA A 385 7.71 -3.52 4.15
CA ALA A 385 8.50 -4.07 3.07
C ALA A 385 7.77 -5.21 2.35
N LEU A 386 7.08 -6.10 3.07
CA LEU A 386 6.27 -7.16 2.47
C LEU A 386 5.18 -6.57 1.57
N LEU A 387 4.44 -5.57 2.09
CA LEU A 387 3.43 -4.85 1.32
C LEU A 387 4.03 -4.16 0.09
N ALA A 388 5.11 -3.39 0.25
CA ALA A 388 5.75 -2.65 -0.83
C ALA A 388 6.29 -3.55 -1.94
N ARG A 389 6.83 -4.72 -1.57
CA ARG A 389 7.53 -5.61 -2.50
C ARG A 389 6.62 -6.63 -3.18
N THR A 390 5.46 -6.93 -2.59
CA THR A 390 4.61 -8.05 -3.05
C THR A 390 3.11 -7.78 -3.02
N GLY A 391 2.65 -6.76 -2.29
CA GLY A 391 1.22 -6.55 -2.02
C GLY A 391 0.64 -7.50 -0.96
N ALA A 392 1.43 -8.42 -0.40
CA ALA A 392 0.93 -9.39 0.57
C ALA A 392 0.59 -8.76 1.93
N VAL A 393 -0.42 -9.32 2.57
CA VAL A 393 -0.93 -8.87 3.87
C VAL A 393 -0.10 -9.46 5.01
N SER A 394 0.15 -8.65 6.04
CA SER A 394 0.74 -9.05 7.33
C SER A 394 -0.07 -8.45 8.48
N LEU A 395 0.28 -8.80 9.72
CA LEU A 395 -0.38 -8.28 10.91
C LEU A 395 0.56 -7.37 11.71
N ALA A 396 0.04 -6.21 12.05
CA ALA A 396 0.57 -5.33 13.08
C ALA A 396 -0.18 -5.62 14.38
N GLY A 397 0.48 -6.22 15.38
CA GLY A 397 -0.22 -6.76 16.55
C GLY A 397 0.74 -7.27 17.63
N PRO A 398 0.25 -8.07 18.60
CA PRO A 398 1.05 -8.46 19.76
C PRO A 398 2.33 -9.23 19.40
N THR A 399 3.31 -9.12 20.28
CA THR A 399 4.60 -9.84 20.22
C THR A 399 4.68 -10.85 21.37
N ALA A 400 5.44 -11.93 21.19
CA ALA A 400 5.43 -13.02 22.17
C ALA A 400 5.84 -12.53 23.57
N VAL A 401 6.97 -11.83 23.68
CA VAL A 401 7.57 -11.47 24.98
C VAL A 401 6.79 -10.37 25.69
N PHE A 402 6.40 -9.29 25.00
CA PHE A 402 5.74 -8.17 25.67
C PHE A 402 4.31 -8.52 26.09
N ASP A 403 3.56 -9.16 25.19
CA ASP A 403 2.12 -9.36 25.37
C ASP A 403 1.78 -10.67 26.07
N PHE A 404 2.48 -11.75 25.71
CA PHE A 404 2.25 -13.08 26.30
C PHE A 404 3.28 -13.44 27.37
N GLY A 405 4.48 -12.87 27.32
CA GLY A 405 5.55 -13.07 28.31
C GLY A 405 5.56 -12.08 29.47
N GLY A 406 4.66 -11.09 29.46
CA GLY A 406 4.55 -10.07 30.51
C GLY A 406 3.97 -10.60 31.83
N LYS A 407 3.78 -9.73 32.82
CA LYS A 407 3.21 -10.13 34.12
C LYS A 407 1.79 -10.71 33.99
N LYS A 408 0.93 -10.05 33.22
CA LYS A 408 -0.44 -10.48 32.90
C LYS A 408 -0.64 -10.32 31.39
N VAL A 409 -1.35 -11.27 30.79
CA VAL A 409 -1.90 -11.10 29.43
C VAL A 409 -3.12 -10.20 29.55
N ASP A 410 -3.25 -9.25 28.64
CA ASP A 410 -4.43 -8.39 28.54
C ASP A 410 -5.56 -9.15 27.83
N ASP A 411 -6.72 -9.22 28.48
CA ASP A 411 -7.83 -10.09 28.04
C ASP A 411 -8.40 -9.63 26.68
N LEU A 412 -8.48 -8.31 26.46
CA LEU A 412 -8.96 -7.73 25.22
C LEU A 412 -7.95 -7.92 24.08
N THR A 413 -6.66 -7.71 24.34
CA THR A 413 -5.59 -7.98 23.36
C THR A 413 -5.61 -9.44 22.90
N GLN A 414 -5.81 -10.36 23.85
CA GLN A 414 -5.91 -11.78 23.55
C GLN A 414 -7.12 -12.09 22.67
N ALA A 415 -8.31 -11.56 23.02
CA ALA A 415 -9.53 -11.76 22.24
C ALA A 415 -9.37 -11.22 20.82
N LEU A 416 -8.95 -9.96 20.66
CA LEU A 416 -8.72 -9.33 19.35
C LEU A 416 -7.70 -10.10 18.51
N PHE A 417 -6.65 -10.63 19.13
CA PHE A 417 -5.64 -11.46 18.46
C PHE A 417 -6.24 -12.78 17.95
N GLN A 418 -7.02 -13.49 18.78
CA GLN A 418 -7.65 -14.75 18.37
C GLN A 418 -8.71 -14.52 17.30
N GLU A 419 -9.60 -13.55 17.47
CA GLU A 419 -10.67 -13.22 16.53
C GLU A 419 -10.13 -12.72 15.19
N THR A 420 -9.02 -11.96 15.19
CA THR A 420 -8.36 -11.57 13.93
C THR A 420 -7.77 -12.79 13.21
N LEU A 421 -7.19 -13.73 13.95
CA LEU A 421 -6.58 -14.93 13.37
C LEU A 421 -7.61 -15.97 12.90
N SER A 422 -8.73 -16.15 13.60
CA SER A 422 -9.88 -16.96 13.16
C SER A 422 -10.69 -16.25 12.06
N GLY A 423 -10.49 -14.93 11.93
CA GLY A 423 -11.18 -14.10 10.97
C GLY A 423 -12.61 -13.75 11.37
N GLU A 424 -12.94 -13.85 12.67
CA GLU A 424 -14.19 -13.48 13.31
C GLU A 424 -14.27 -11.97 13.60
N LEU A 425 -13.13 -11.27 13.72
CA LEU A 425 -13.14 -9.83 13.96
C LEU A 425 -13.49 -9.07 12.67
N GLU A 426 -14.73 -8.61 12.58
CA GLU A 426 -15.23 -7.83 11.44
C GLU A 426 -15.05 -6.33 11.61
N ILE A 427 -15.33 -5.80 12.81
CA ILE A 427 -15.31 -4.36 13.09
C ILE A 427 -14.58 -4.11 14.41
N LEU A 428 -13.60 -3.20 14.38
CA LEU A 428 -12.96 -2.65 15.57
C LEU A 428 -13.52 -1.26 15.84
N SER A 429 -14.23 -1.10 16.96
CA SER A 429 -14.79 0.21 17.38
C SER A 429 -14.01 0.76 18.57
N PHE A 430 -13.73 2.06 18.56
CA PHE A 430 -13.01 2.71 19.65
C PHE A 430 -13.40 4.19 19.81
N GLU A 431 -13.20 4.70 21.02
CA GLU A 431 -13.44 6.12 21.33
C GLU A 431 -12.42 7.00 20.61
N SER A 432 -12.92 8.01 19.90
CA SER A 432 -12.12 9.03 19.22
C SER A 432 -12.78 10.41 19.38
N PRO A 433 -12.77 10.99 20.60
CA PRO A 433 -13.36 12.29 20.84
C PRO A 433 -12.69 13.36 19.96
N GLY A 434 -13.52 14.09 19.20
CA GLY A 434 -13.03 15.11 18.27
C GLY A 434 -12.31 14.55 17.05
N ALA A 435 -12.62 13.33 16.60
CA ALA A 435 -12.25 12.82 15.29
C ALA A 435 -12.78 13.76 14.19
N ASP A 436 -12.01 13.92 13.12
CA ASP A 436 -12.53 14.55 11.91
C ASP A 436 -13.54 13.59 11.23
N PRO A 437 -14.68 14.08 10.69
CA PRO A 437 -15.64 13.24 9.99
C PRO A 437 -15.00 12.52 8.80
N VAL A 438 -15.12 11.19 8.77
CA VAL A 438 -14.68 10.37 7.65
C VAL A 438 -15.63 9.19 7.45
N ASP A 439 -15.84 8.85 6.18
CA ASP A 439 -16.38 7.58 5.71
C ASP A 439 -15.61 7.23 4.43
N ALA A 440 -14.67 6.28 4.55
CA ALA A 440 -13.75 5.97 3.47
C ALA A 440 -13.31 4.51 3.51
N ARG A 441 -12.86 4.02 2.36
CA ARG A 441 -12.28 2.68 2.19
C ARG A 441 -10.90 2.82 1.60
N GLY A 442 -9.94 2.07 2.13
CA GLY A 442 -8.55 2.17 1.70
C GLY A 442 -7.73 1.00 2.19
N ILE A 443 -6.52 0.85 1.64
CA ILE A 443 -5.56 -0.13 2.15
C ILE A 443 -5.09 0.34 3.53
N LEU A 444 -5.25 -0.50 4.55
CA LEU A 444 -4.70 -0.25 5.88
C LEU A 444 -3.18 -0.42 5.86
N TRP A 445 -2.45 0.59 6.28
CA TRP A 445 -0.99 0.49 6.34
C TRP A 445 -0.41 1.42 7.40
N GLY A 446 0.84 1.16 7.81
CA GLY A 446 1.52 1.95 8.84
C GLY A 446 2.08 1.09 9.97
N GLY A 447 2.07 1.64 11.18
CA GLY A 447 2.68 1.04 12.37
C GLY A 447 3.46 2.06 13.18
N ASN A 448 4.67 1.69 13.62
CA ASN A 448 5.54 2.59 14.36
C ASN A 448 6.03 3.75 13.47
N LEU A 449 5.80 5.00 13.88
CA LEU A 449 6.09 6.21 13.12
C LEU A 449 7.58 6.34 12.80
N ALA A 450 8.47 6.13 13.77
CA ALA A 450 9.91 6.14 13.52
C ALA A 450 10.33 5.11 12.46
N MET A 451 9.75 3.90 12.50
CA MET A 451 10.01 2.89 11.46
C MET A 451 9.45 3.30 10.10
N VAL A 452 8.22 3.83 10.02
CA VAL A 452 7.63 4.33 8.76
C VAL A 452 8.52 5.42 8.16
N ALA A 453 8.91 6.42 8.96
CA ALA A 453 9.77 7.52 8.53
C ALA A 453 11.15 7.04 8.07
N SER A 454 11.71 6.00 8.70
CA SER A 454 13.02 5.43 8.32
C SER A 454 13.05 4.79 6.93
N LEU A 455 11.89 4.44 6.37
CA LEU A 455 11.79 3.79 5.05
C LEU A 455 11.62 4.80 3.91
N VAL A 456 11.39 6.08 4.19
CA VAL A 456 11.26 7.13 3.17
C VAL A 456 12.50 7.16 2.28
N GLY A 457 12.28 7.09 0.96
CA GLY A 457 13.36 7.04 -0.04
C GLY A 457 13.94 5.64 -0.30
N THR A 458 13.43 4.60 0.36
CA THR A 458 13.84 3.20 0.15
C THR A 458 12.79 2.44 -0.67
N PRO A 459 13.13 1.30 -1.30
CA PRO A 459 12.16 0.45 -2.01
C PRO A 459 11.23 -0.34 -1.06
N TYR A 460 11.27 -0.07 0.25
CA TYR A 460 10.50 -0.77 1.28
C TYR A 460 9.37 0.07 1.88
N LEU A 461 9.28 1.36 1.54
CA LEU A 461 8.11 2.16 1.86
C LEU A 461 7.03 1.89 0.77
N PRO A 462 5.83 1.42 1.14
CA PRO A 462 4.78 1.17 0.15
C PRO A 462 4.22 2.50 -0.38
N ASP A 463 4.00 2.60 -1.69
CA ASP A 463 3.33 3.75 -2.33
C ASP A 463 1.81 3.53 -2.31
N VAL A 464 1.20 3.72 -1.14
CA VAL A 464 -0.25 3.60 -0.95
C VAL A 464 -0.93 4.94 -1.25
N GLN A 465 -1.85 4.92 -2.20
CA GLN A 465 -2.73 6.05 -2.54
C GLN A 465 -4.16 5.74 -2.10
N GLY A 466 -4.84 6.70 -1.47
CA GLY A 466 -6.15 6.49 -0.86
C GLY A 466 -6.10 5.46 0.29
N GLY A 467 -5.01 5.41 1.05
CA GLY A 467 -4.87 4.48 2.16
C GLY A 467 -5.53 4.97 3.45
N ILE A 468 -5.57 4.07 4.43
CA ILE A 468 -5.83 4.38 5.83
C ILE A 468 -4.50 4.19 6.57
N LEU A 469 -3.82 5.30 6.85
CA LEU A 469 -2.49 5.29 7.46
C LEU A 469 -2.63 5.31 8.98
N PHE A 470 -2.24 4.24 9.67
CA PHE A 470 -2.20 4.24 11.13
C PHE A 470 -0.79 4.42 11.69
N LEU A 471 -0.65 5.25 12.73
CA LEU A 471 0.64 5.64 13.29
C LEU A 471 0.63 5.61 14.81
N GLU A 472 1.67 5.06 15.41
CA GLU A 472 1.94 5.07 16.86
C GLU A 472 3.44 5.26 17.10
N ASP A 473 3.83 5.64 18.32
CA ASP A 473 5.25 5.61 18.69
C ASP A 473 5.47 5.52 20.20
N VAL A 474 6.72 5.30 20.61
CA VAL A 474 7.11 5.17 22.02
C VAL A 474 8.39 5.92 22.31
N SER A 475 8.45 6.58 23.46
CA SER A 475 9.61 7.33 23.94
C SER A 475 10.08 8.46 23.01
N GLU A 476 9.24 8.89 22.07
CA GLU A 476 9.53 10.01 21.18
C GLU A 476 8.87 11.29 21.68
N HIS A 477 9.68 12.32 21.90
CA HIS A 477 9.20 13.63 22.28
C HIS A 477 8.27 14.21 21.20
N PRO A 478 7.20 14.95 21.53
CA PRO A 478 6.30 15.60 20.56
C PRO A 478 6.99 16.26 19.35
N PHE A 479 8.09 17.00 19.54
CA PHE A 479 8.75 17.67 18.40
C PHE A 479 9.40 16.67 17.44
N ARG A 480 9.80 15.50 17.92
CA ARG A 480 10.34 14.42 17.07
C ARG A 480 9.23 13.73 16.31
N ILE A 481 8.08 13.55 16.95
CA ILE A 481 6.85 13.07 16.30
C ILE A 481 6.47 14.04 15.17
N GLU A 482 6.35 15.34 15.46
CA GLU A 482 6.04 16.36 14.44
C GLU A 482 7.09 16.39 13.33
N ARG A 483 8.38 16.27 13.65
CA ARG A 483 9.45 16.22 12.65
C ARG A 483 9.31 15.04 11.71
N MET A 484 8.96 13.86 12.23
CA MET A 484 8.74 12.67 11.40
C MET A 484 7.47 12.80 10.56
N LEU A 485 6.38 13.34 11.12
CA LEU A 485 5.17 13.65 10.37
C LEU A 485 5.44 14.70 9.28
N THR A 486 6.26 15.70 9.56
CA THR A 486 6.70 16.71 8.58
C THR A 486 7.51 16.08 7.45
N GLN A 487 8.39 15.12 7.75
CA GLN A 487 9.12 14.37 6.73
C GLN A 487 8.15 13.58 5.83
N LEU A 488 7.17 12.88 6.42
CA LEU A 488 6.16 12.15 5.65
C LEU A 488 5.27 13.10 4.82
N TRP A 489 4.94 14.28 5.36
CA TRP A 489 4.21 15.31 4.64
C TRP A 489 5.01 15.84 3.44
N HIS A 490 6.25 16.27 3.65
CA HIS A 490 7.12 16.77 2.58
C HIS A 490 7.45 15.71 1.52
N ALA A 491 7.44 14.43 1.89
CA ALA A 491 7.58 13.32 0.96
C ALA A 491 6.28 13.04 0.16
N GLY A 492 5.19 13.78 0.41
CA GLY A 492 3.88 13.60 -0.21
C GLY A 492 3.15 12.34 0.26
N VAL A 493 3.59 11.72 1.36
CA VAL A 493 3.00 10.48 1.88
C VAL A 493 1.65 10.76 2.54
N LEU A 494 1.59 11.77 3.41
CA LEU A 494 0.39 12.00 4.22
C LEU A 494 -0.80 12.52 3.39
N GLU A 495 -0.56 13.38 2.40
CA GLU A 495 -1.60 14.01 1.58
C GLU A 495 -2.31 13.03 0.64
N LYS A 496 -1.70 11.85 0.39
CA LYS A 496 -2.27 10.80 -0.46
C LYS A 496 -3.30 9.93 0.25
N GLN A 497 -3.52 10.11 1.56
CA GLN A 497 -4.33 9.19 2.37
C GLN A 497 -5.78 9.66 2.50
N HIS A 498 -6.71 8.72 2.66
CA HIS A 498 -8.10 9.04 3.00
C HIS A 498 -8.25 9.40 4.48
N ALA A 499 -7.44 8.79 5.34
CA ALA A 499 -7.45 9.06 6.77
C ALA A 499 -6.09 8.77 7.40
N ILE A 500 -5.76 9.50 8.46
CA ILE A 500 -4.65 9.23 9.35
C ILE A 500 -5.23 8.82 10.71
N VAL A 501 -4.92 7.60 11.16
CA VAL A 501 -5.44 7.02 12.41
C VAL A 501 -4.31 6.93 13.42
N LEU A 502 -4.35 7.77 14.43
CA LEU A 502 -3.33 7.84 15.48
C LEU A 502 -3.67 6.84 16.59
N GLY A 503 -2.75 5.89 16.78
CA GLY A 503 -2.67 5.06 17.96
C GLY A 503 -2.07 5.80 19.15
N GLN A 504 -1.45 5.05 20.04
CA GLN A 504 -0.96 5.56 21.31
C GLN A 504 0.50 6.00 21.19
N PHE A 505 0.77 7.27 21.47
CA PHE A 505 2.12 7.82 21.60
C PHE A 505 2.51 7.86 23.08
N THR A 506 3.43 6.99 23.49
CA THR A 506 3.66 6.67 24.91
C THR A 506 5.07 6.97 25.38
N ASP A 507 5.29 6.99 26.70
CA ASP A 507 6.61 7.10 27.36
C ASP A 507 7.48 8.31 26.99
N TYR A 508 6.90 9.34 26.38
CA TYR A 508 7.58 10.62 26.16
C TYR A 508 7.57 11.46 27.43
N ARG A 509 8.55 12.36 27.54
CA ARG A 509 8.66 13.30 28.66
C ARG A 509 8.79 14.71 28.13
N LEU A 510 7.89 15.59 28.58
CA LEU A 510 7.97 17.02 28.33
C LEU A 510 9.06 17.65 29.21
N ALA A 511 9.62 18.74 28.72
CA ALA A 511 10.59 19.57 29.41
C ALA A 511 10.06 21.00 29.58
N PRO A 512 10.56 21.78 30.56
CA PRO A 512 10.08 23.15 30.80
C PRO A 512 10.17 24.06 29.57
N HIS A 513 11.14 23.83 28.68
CA HIS A 513 11.36 24.66 27.48
C HIS A 513 10.39 24.36 26.33
N ASP A 514 9.51 23.35 26.47
CA ASP A 514 8.44 23.12 25.50
C ASP A 514 7.39 24.23 25.52
N ASN A 515 7.31 24.99 26.63
CA ASN A 515 6.43 26.17 26.74
C ASN A 515 4.98 25.89 26.31
N GLY A 516 4.42 24.75 26.71
CA GLY A 516 3.07 24.33 26.36
C GLY A 516 2.94 23.55 25.05
N TYR A 517 4.06 23.20 24.41
CA TYR A 517 4.08 22.31 23.26
C TYR A 517 4.01 20.83 23.69
N ASP A 518 2.98 20.13 23.24
CA ASP A 518 2.66 18.76 23.60
C ASP A 518 2.14 17.96 22.39
N LEU A 519 1.71 16.72 22.60
CA LEU A 519 1.17 15.89 21.53
C LEU A 519 -0.11 16.49 20.92
N ASP A 520 -0.97 17.12 21.72
CA ASP A 520 -2.19 17.75 21.21
C ASP A 520 -1.84 18.92 20.27
N ALA A 521 -0.75 19.65 20.54
CA ALA A 521 -0.21 20.66 19.63
C ALA A 521 0.20 20.04 18.29
N VAL A 522 0.85 18.87 18.31
CA VAL A 522 1.21 18.12 17.08
C VAL A 522 -0.03 17.69 16.32
N VAL A 523 -1.06 17.16 16.99
CA VAL A 523 -2.33 16.75 16.34
C VAL A 523 -3.04 17.96 15.72
N ARG A 524 -3.12 19.09 16.44
CA ARG A 524 -3.67 20.35 15.90
C ARG A 524 -2.90 20.82 14.67
N TRP A 525 -1.57 20.76 14.71
CA TRP A 525 -0.72 21.09 13.57
C TRP A 525 -0.98 20.15 12.38
N LEU A 526 -1.06 18.84 12.63
CA LEU A 526 -1.26 17.82 11.60
C LEU A 526 -2.57 18.06 10.84
N ARG A 527 -3.68 18.24 11.58
CA ARG A 527 -5.00 18.56 11.03
C ARG A 527 -4.99 19.81 10.17
N LYS A 528 -4.40 20.89 10.70
CA LYS A 528 -4.33 22.19 10.00
C LYS A 528 -3.51 22.13 8.73
N THR A 529 -2.41 21.37 8.74
CA THR A 529 -1.37 21.41 7.69
C THR A 529 -1.66 20.44 6.56
N VAL A 530 -1.94 19.18 6.88
CA VAL A 530 -2.06 18.10 5.88
C VAL A 530 -3.46 18.04 5.26
N ARG A 531 -4.49 18.50 5.99
CA ARG A 531 -5.90 18.53 5.54
C ARG A 531 -6.47 17.15 5.15
N VAL A 532 -5.93 16.10 5.74
CA VAL A 532 -6.49 14.74 5.72
C VAL A 532 -7.16 14.48 7.09
N PRO A 533 -8.35 13.83 7.15
CA PRO A 533 -9.00 13.50 8.40
C PRO A 533 -8.07 12.77 9.38
N VAL A 534 -7.98 13.29 10.62
CA VAL A 534 -7.17 12.70 11.69
C VAL A 534 -8.09 12.15 12.78
N ILE A 535 -8.00 10.83 12.97
CA ILE A 535 -8.70 10.05 13.98
C ILE A 535 -7.68 9.68 15.06
N THR A 536 -8.08 9.75 16.33
CA THR A 536 -7.20 9.46 17.47
C THR A 536 -7.79 8.33 18.31
N GLY A 537 -7.03 7.79 19.27
CA GLY A 537 -7.58 6.84 20.24
C GLY A 537 -7.65 5.39 19.75
N LEU A 538 -7.06 5.08 18.59
CA LEU A 538 -6.91 3.69 18.15
C LEU A 538 -6.19 2.91 19.27
N PRO A 539 -6.75 1.79 19.76
CA PRO A 539 -6.14 0.98 20.82
C PRO A 539 -5.01 0.16 20.19
N TYR A 540 -3.93 0.81 19.80
CA TYR A 540 -2.77 0.21 19.18
C TYR A 540 -1.51 1.02 19.51
N GLY A 541 -0.39 0.33 19.68
CA GLY A 541 0.90 0.93 20.00
C GLY A 541 1.53 0.30 21.23
N HIS A 542 2.49 0.98 21.85
CA HIS A 542 3.23 0.47 23.01
C HIS A 542 2.42 0.58 24.32
N VAL A 543 1.25 -0.04 24.30
CA VAL A 543 0.26 -0.09 25.38
C VAL A 543 -0.11 -1.54 25.69
N LYS A 544 -0.84 -1.75 26.79
CA LYS A 544 -1.32 -3.09 27.17
C LYS A 544 -2.43 -3.60 26.27
N VAL A 545 -3.46 -2.77 26.04
CA VAL A 545 -4.58 -3.09 25.15
C VAL A 545 -4.15 -2.75 23.73
N LYS A 546 -4.05 -3.76 22.87
CA LYS A 546 -3.71 -3.55 21.46
C LYS A 546 -4.53 -4.41 20.51
N ALA A 547 -5.03 -3.77 19.47
CA ALA A 547 -5.65 -4.40 18.33
C ALA A 547 -4.63 -5.15 17.48
N THR A 548 -5.13 -6.10 16.68
CA THR A 548 -4.36 -6.76 15.64
C THR A 548 -4.86 -6.26 14.29
N LEU A 549 -3.99 -5.60 13.53
CA LEU A 549 -4.35 -4.81 12.34
C LEU A 549 -3.78 -5.44 11.07
N PRO A 550 -4.61 -5.71 10.03
CA PRO A 550 -4.16 -6.35 8.80
C PRO A 550 -3.51 -5.34 7.83
N VAL A 551 -2.20 -5.17 7.96
CA VAL A 551 -1.39 -4.31 7.08
C VAL A 551 -1.41 -4.84 5.65
N GLY A 552 -1.91 -4.03 4.72
CA GLY A 552 -2.08 -4.37 3.31
C GLY A 552 -3.49 -4.79 2.92
N ALA A 553 -4.40 -5.00 3.88
CA ALA A 553 -5.78 -5.33 3.58
C ALA A 553 -6.61 -4.08 3.23
N LEU A 554 -7.62 -4.25 2.37
CA LEU A 554 -8.65 -3.24 2.14
C LEU A 554 -9.60 -3.22 3.35
N VAL A 555 -9.78 -2.05 3.94
CA VAL A 555 -10.62 -1.84 5.13
C VAL A 555 -11.50 -0.60 4.92
N GLY A 556 -12.53 -0.46 5.76
CA GLY A 556 -13.33 0.77 5.90
C GLY A 556 -12.98 1.52 7.19
N ILE A 557 -13.06 2.85 7.18
CA ILE A 557 -13.08 3.70 8.38
C ILE A 557 -14.30 4.60 8.33
N ALA A 558 -15.05 4.64 9.42
CA ALA A 558 -16.15 5.57 9.62
C ALA A 558 -16.06 6.21 11.01
N THR A 559 -16.52 7.45 11.15
CA THR A 559 -16.62 8.14 12.45
C THR A 559 -18.04 8.63 12.68
N GLU A 560 -18.58 8.34 13.87
CA GLU A 560 -19.92 8.74 14.30
C GLU A 560 -19.89 9.03 15.81
N ASP A 561 -20.49 10.14 16.25
CA ASP A 561 -20.73 10.45 17.66
C ASP A 561 -19.54 10.23 18.63
N GLY A 562 -18.33 10.67 18.23
CA GLY A 562 -17.12 10.54 19.05
C GLY A 562 -16.51 9.13 19.07
N MET A 563 -17.04 8.23 18.24
CA MET A 563 -16.52 6.89 17.99
C MET A 563 -15.90 6.81 16.60
N ALA A 564 -14.96 5.88 16.45
CA ALA A 564 -14.43 5.47 15.15
C ALA A 564 -14.62 3.95 14.99
N HIS A 565 -14.98 3.54 13.77
CA HIS A 565 -15.27 2.16 13.39
C HIS A 565 -14.36 1.76 12.23
N LEU A 566 -13.43 0.86 12.51
CA LEU A 566 -12.55 0.28 11.50
C LEU A 566 -13.12 -1.08 11.07
N VAL A 567 -13.67 -1.14 9.85
CA VAL A 567 -14.25 -2.35 9.25
C VAL A 567 -13.13 -3.15 8.61
N LEU A 568 -12.72 -4.24 9.28
CA LEU A 568 -11.62 -5.11 8.88
C LEU A 568 -12.01 -6.16 7.84
N ARG A 569 -13.29 -6.56 7.85
CA ARG A 569 -13.86 -7.49 6.85
C ARG A 569 -15.26 -7.03 6.50
N GLU A 570 -15.61 -7.14 5.24
CA GLU A 570 -16.97 -6.88 4.77
C GLU A 570 -17.62 -8.16 4.28
N HIS A 571 -18.77 -8.47 4.85
CA HIS A 571 -19.67 -9.48 4.32
C HIS A 571 -20.65 -8.81 3.36
N GLY A 572 -20.76 -9.36 2.15
CA GLY A 572 -21.89 -9.06 1.28
C GLY A 572 -23.11 -9.76 1.85
N HIS A 573 -23.93 -9.04 2.62
CA HIS A 573 -25.25 -9.50 3.03
C HIS A 573 -26.22 -9.51 1.85
#